data_AF-A0A1S3V558-F1
#
_entry.id   AF-A0A1S3V558-F1
#
_cell.length_a   1.000
_cell.length_b   1.000
_cell.length_c   1.000
_cell.angle_alpha   90.00
_cell.angle_beta   90.00
_cell.angle_gamma   90.00
#
_symmetry.space_group_name_H-M   'P 1'
#
loop_
_entity.id
_entity.type
_entity.pdbx_description
1 polymer ?
#
loop_
_entity_poly.entity_id
_entity_poly.type
_entity_poly.pdbx_seq_one_letter_code
_entity_poly.pdbx_strand_id
1 'polypeptide(L)'
;MGENEAAEEAKVVVEEEECAEKMVYMWGYLPGSSLEKSPILSPVPVPLTDPSLAGDSWKDVCGGGCGFAIAISEKGKLMTWGSSDDESQSYLTSGKHGEIPGPFQLPTEASVVKAAAGWAHCATVTDIGEVYAWGWKECVPSGKVITDFITMGSLQKDTTGKQSSLIAEQGSPQSSNTSSGSDSHHDKKSGDEVVKRRKISFTRQDSESQASGDEFFTVSPSLVTLGNEVKITSVAVGGRHTLALSDVGQVWGWGYGGEGQLGLGSRVKMVSSPHLVPCIESASGKDKSSTFHQASGAGAQGSNILGSFVMEIACGGRHSVVITNTGALLTFGWGLYGQCGQGNNADQLRPTLVPSFLGTRVKKIAAGLWHTLCVTITGQIYAFGGNQFGQLGTGSDQPETSPRQLDASRFENRNSRIVSCGARHSAVLTADGHLFTWGWNKYGQLGLGDSADRNIPGQVSIAGCRPRNVACGWWHTLLLVDKTD
;
A
#
# COMPACT_ATOMS: atom_id res chain seq x y z
N MET A 1 -12.57 67.28 19.57
CA MET A 1 -13.38 66.42 20.47
C MET A 1 -14.22 65.52 19.58
N GLY A 2 -14.13 64.20 19.75
CA GLY A 2 -14.60 63.22 18.75
C GLY A 2 -13.48 62.71 17.83
N GLU A 3 -12.29 62.49 18.40
CA GLU A 3 -11.26 61.62 17.80
C GLU A 3 -11.46 60.19 18.34
N ASN A 4 -10.98 59.18 17.60
CA ASN A 4 -10.71 57.80 18.05
C ASN A 4 -11.85 57.02 18.75
N GLU A 5 -12.67 56.30 17.97
CA GLU A 5 -13.28 55.00 18.34
C GLU A 5 -14.11 54.40 17.16
N ALA A 6 -13.46 54.03 16.04
CA ALA A 6 -14.15 53.45 14.87
C ALA A 6 -13.30 52.63 13.88
N ALA A 7 -11.99 52.43 14.12
CA ALA A 7 -11.06 52.00 13.08
C ALA A 7 -10.00 50.96 13.53
N GLU A 8 -10.26 50.18 14.59
CA GLU A 8 -9.32 49.18 15.09
C GLU A 8 -10.01 47.88 15.58
N GLU A 9 -10.84 47.25 14.74
CA GLU A 9 -11.26 45.85 15.00
C GLU A 9 -11.59 45.06 13.71
N ALA A 10 -10.69 45.15 12.74
CA ALA A 10 -10.70 44.32 11.52
C ALA A 10 -9.30 43.78 11.18
N LYS A 11 -8.49 43.51 12.22
CA LYS A 11 -7.19 42.85 12.06
C LYS A 11 -7.44 41.38 11.73
N VAL A 12 -7.60 41.08 10.43
CA VAL A 12 -7.59 39.72 9.92
C VAL A 12 -6.25 39.12 10.31
N VAL A 13 -6.25 38.32 11.37
CA VAL A 13 -5.09 37.50 11.72
C VAL A 13 -5.05 36.38 10.69
N VAL A 14 -4.42 36.69 9.56
CA VAL A 14 -3.62 35.69 8.87
C VAL A 14 -2.57 35.32 9.89
N GLU A 15 -2.83 34.25 10.63
CA GLU A 15 -1.75 33.50 11.27
C GLU A 15 -0.90 33.00 10.10
N GLU A 16 0.17 33.73 9.80
CA GLU A 16 1.34 33.12 9.19
C GLU A 16 1.65 31.91 10.09
N GLU A 17 1.55 30.68 9.58
CA GLU A 17 1.96 29.49 10.34
C GLU A 17 3.47 29.63 10.57
N GLU A 18 3.83 30.31 11.66
CA GLU A 18 5.20 30.46 12.16
C GLU A 18 5.80 29.06 12.18
N CYS A 19 6.91 28.90 11.48
CA CYS A 19 7.26 27.63 10.84
C CYS A 19 7.67 26.56 11.86
N ALA A 20 6.67 25.95 12.49
CA ALA A 20 6.80 25.05 13.61
C ALA A 20 7.68 23.87 13.21
N GLU A 21 8.72 23.61 14.00
CA GLU A 21 9.75 22.62 13.70
C GLU A 21 9.11 21.23 13.50
N LYS A 22 8.99 20.80 12.25
CA LYS A 22 8.36 19.52 11.93
C LYS A 22 9.32 18.39 12.25
N MET A 23 8.84 17.41 13.00
CA MET A 23 9.60 16.23 13.40
C MET A 23 8.92 14.96 12.90
N VAL A 24 9.72 13.93 12.62
CA VAL A 24 9.20 12.58 12.39
C VAL A 24 9.52 11.72 13.60
N TYR A 25 8.55 10.94 14.05
CA TYR A 25 8.71 9.87 15.03
C TYR A 25 8.51 8.52 14.35
N MET A 26 9.18 7.48 14.84
CA MET A 26 9.03 6.09 14.40
C MET A 26 8.95 5.14 15.58
N TRP A 27 8.29 4.00 15.38
CA TRP A 27 8.28 2.87 16.32
C TRP A 27 7.85 1.58 15.61
N GLY A 28 8.17 0.41 16.18
CA GLY A 28 7.98 -0.90 15.56
C GLY A 28 9.30 -1.58 15.16
N TYR A 29 9.23 -2.36 14.07
CA TYR A 29 10.37 -3.10 13.49
C TYR A 29 10.98 -2.39 12.27
N LEU A 30 12.26 -2.05 12.36
CA LEU A 30 13.08 -1.47 11.28
C LEU A 30 14.46 -2.16 11.26
N PRO A 31 14.64 -3.29 10.53
CA PRO A 31 15.65 -4.31 10.83
C PRO A 31 17.13 -3.98 10.57
N GLY A 32 17.48 -2.74 10.22
CA GLY A 32 18.86 -2.27 10.40
C GLY A 32 19.19 -1.93 11.87
N SER A 33 18.20 -1.95 12.78
CA SER A 33 18.46 -2.20 14.20
C SER A 33 19.10 -3.59 14.32
N SER A 34 20.30 -3.70 14.92
CA SER A 34 21.06 -4.96 14.96
C SER A 34 20.27 -6.15 15.53
N LEU A 35 20.72 -7.38 15.23
CA LEU A 35 20.14 -8.64 15.75
C LEU A 35 20.02 -8.71 17.30
N GLU A 36 20.68 -7.80 18.02
CA GLU A 36 20.65 -7.68 19.48
C GLU A 36 19.68 -6.59 19.99
N LYS A 37 19.23 -5.66 19.12
CA LYS A 37 18.31 -4.59 19.49
C LYS A 37 16.87 -5.10 19.60
N SER A 38 16.22 -4.80 20.72
CA SER A 38 14.76 -4.95 20.87
C SER A 38 14.00 -4.00 19.92
N PRO A 39 12.81 -4.39 19.42
CA PRO A 39 11.95 -3.49 18.66
C PRO A 39 11.59 -2.21 19.42
N ILE A 40 11.28 -1.14 18.68
CA ILE A 40 11.00 0.18 19.26
C ILE A 40 9.54 0.20 19.76
N LEU A 41 9.34 0.16 21.09
CA LEU A 41 8.01 -0.01 21.70
C LEU A 41 7.20 1.28 21.91
N SER A 42 7.85 2.45 21.80
CA SER A 42 7.28 3.79 22.00
C SER A 42 7.83 4.74 20.94
N PRO A 43 7.15 5.85 20.60
CA PRO A 43 7.63 6.81 19.60
C PRO A 43 9.03 7.36 19.92
N VAL A 44 9.98 7.15 18.99
CA VAL A 44 11.35 7.70 19.02
C VAL A 44 11.51 8.71 17.88
N PRO A 45 12.08 9.91 18.11
CA PRO A 45 12.32 10.88 17.04
C PRO A 45 13.36 10.38 16.03
N VAL A 46 13.09 10.60 14.75
CA VAL A 46 13.96 10.26 13.61
C VAL A 46 14.96 11.42 13.40
N PRO A 47 16.27 11.20 13.56
CA PRO A 47 17.24 12.29 13.55
C PRO A 47 17.58 12.73 12.12
N LEU A 48 17.36 14.01 11.81
CA LEU A 48 17.74 14.60 10.51
C LEU A 48 19.20 15.05 10.55
N THR A 49 20.14 14.13 10.24
CA THR A 49 21.59 14.39 10.34
C THR A 49 22.28 14.74 9.02
N ASP A 50 21.55 14.88 7.91
CA ASP A 50 22.14 15.09 6.58
C ASP A 50 22.43 16.58 6.31
N PRO A 51 23.69 16.99 6.01
CA PRO A 51 24.04 18.40 5.76
C PRO A 51 23.36 19.01 4.53
N SER A 52 22.93 18.21 3.54
CA SER A 52 22.19 18.74 2.38
C SER A 52 20.79 19.25 2.73
N LEU A 53 20.26 18.82 3.88
CA LEU A 53 18.96 19.21 4.44
C LEU A 53 19.10 20.25 5.57
N ALA A 54 20.24 20.93 5.66
CA ALA A 54 20.40 22.10 6.51
C ALA A 54 19.31 23.16 6.20
N GLY A 55 18.55 23.57 7.22
CA GLY A 55 17.40 24.46 7.07
C GLY A 55 16.31 23.90 6.13
N ASP A 56 16.15 22.58 6.05
CA ASP A 56 14.97 21.92 5.50
C ASP A 56 14.12 21.35 6.65
N SER A 57 12.89 20.91 6.33
CA SER A 57 11.98 20.29 7.30
C SER A 57 11.22 19.12 6.68
N TRP A 58 10.44 18.40 7.48
CA TRP A 58 9.72 17.19 7.04
C TRP A 58 8.33 17.51 6.49
N LYS A 59 8.05 17.05 5.27
CA LYS A 59 6.80 17.30 4.52
C LYS A 59 5.79 16.17 4.60
N ASP A 60 6.27 14.93 4.47
CA ASP A 60 5.42 13.74 4.48
C ASP A 60 6.20 12.46 4.85
N VAL A 61 5.49 11.39 5.21
CA VAL A 61 6.06 10.09 5.60
C VAL A 61 5.28 8.93 5.00
N CYS A 62 5.97 7.84 4.67
CA CYS A 62 5.37 6.58 4.22
C CYS A 62 6.13 5.37 4.78
N GLY A 63 5.42 4.44 5.42
CA GLY A 63 6.00 3.18 5.87
C GLY A 63 5.80 2.06 4.84
N GLY A 64 6.81 1.22 4.65
CA GLY A 64 6.83 0.15 3.65
C GLY A 64 6.85 -1.27 4.22
N GLY A 65 7.11 -2.23 3.33
CA GLY A 65 7.38 -3.64 3.64
C GLY A 65 8.67 -3.84 4.43
N CYS A 66 8.81 -5.01 5.05
CA CYS A 66 9.99 -5.46 5.81
C CYS A 66 10.51 -4.57 6.97
N GLY A 67 9.98 -3.36 7.18
CA GLY A 67 10.59 -2.36 8.05
C GLY A 67 11.36 -1.25 7.30
N PHE A 68 11.21 -1.15 5.98
CA PHE A 68 11.68 -0.04 5.15
C PHE A 68 10.77 1.19 5.30
N ALA A 69 11.36 2.38 5.39
CA ALA A 69 10.66 3.63 5.65
C ALA A 69 11.08 4.73 4.64
N ILE A 70 10.15 5.63 4.34
CA ILE A 70 10.34 6.80 3.47
C ILE A 70 9.87 8.07 4.19
N ALA A 71 10.59 9.17 4.01
CA ALA A 71 10.10 10.53 4.26
C ALA A 71 10.43 11.47 3.08
N ILE A 72 9.71 12.58 2.98
CA ILE A 72 9.91 13.63 1.98
C ILE A 72 10.23 14.93 2.73
N SER A 73 11.23 15.68 2.28
CA SER A 73 11.52 17.03 2.83
C SER A 73 10.68 18.12 2.17
N GLU A 74 10.62 19.33 2.74
CA GLU A 74 9.85 20.43 2.14
C GLU A 74 10.43 20.86 0.78
N LYS A 75 11.76 20.83 0.63
CA LYS A 75 12.48 20.96 -0.67
C LYS A 75 12.27 19.75 -1.61
N GLY A 76 11.43 18.78 -1.25
CA GLY A 76 11.04 17.65 -2.08
C GLY A 76 12.13 16.61 -2.31
N LYS A 77 13.17 16.57 -1.47
CA LYS A 77 14.17 15.50 -1.51
C LYS A 77 13.63 14.28 -0.74
N LEU A 78 13.94 13.08 -1.26
CA LEU A 78 13.47 11.82 -0.70
C LEU A 78 14.48 11.27 0.30
N MET A 79 14.01 10.81 1.45
CA MET A 79 14.82 10.15 2.48
C MET A 79 14.31 8.73 2.70
N THR A 80 15.19 7.75 2.90
CA THR A 80 14.81 6.36 3.24
C THR A 80 15.60 5.84 4.43
N TRP A 81 15.12 4.77 5.07
CA TRP A 81 15.86 4.02 6.12
C TRP A 81 15.20 2.66 6.41
N GLY A 82 15.72 1.96 7.43
CA GLY A 82 15.16 0.72 7.92
C GLY A 82 15.77 -0.53 7.30
N SER A 83 14.98 -1.31 6.57
CA SER A 83 15.32 -2.68 6.16
C SER A 83 16.52 -2.78 5.21
N SER A 84 17.42 -3.70 5.54
CA SER A 84 18.39 -4.37 4.67
C SER A 84 18.45 -5.83 5.13
N ASP A 85 18.40 -6.80 4.22
CA ASP A 85 18.79 -8.17 4.54
C ASP A 85 20.34 -8.30 4.59
N ASP A 86 20.85 -9.48 4.91
CA ASP A 86 22.28 -9.76 5.04
C ASP A 86 23.08 -9.56 3.73
N GLU A 87 22.40 -9.42 2.58
CA GLU A 87 22.99 -9.10 1.28
C GLU A 87 22.75 -7.64 0.84
N SER A 88 22.16 -6.80 1.72
CA SER A 88 21.73 -5.40 1.50
C SER A 88 20.39 -5.22 0.75
N GLN A 89 19.68 -6.27 0.36
CA GLN A 89 18.74 -6.26 -0.77
C GLN A 89 17.27 -5.85 -0.49
N SER A 90 17.03 -5.01 0.52
CA SER A 90 15.69 -4.43 0.77
C SER A 90 15.56 -3.01 0.22
N TYR A 91 15.29 -2.90 -1.09
CA TYR A 91 14.96 -1.65 -1.82
C TYR A 91 16.04 -0.55 -1.89
N LEU A 92 17.27 -0.87 -1.45
CA LEU A 92 18.54 -0.57 -2.15
C LEU A 92 18.68 0.87 -2.70
N THR A 93 19.10 1.88 -1.94
CA THR A 93 19.11 2.18 -0.49
C THR A 93 19.39 3.69 -0.37
N SER A 94 19.06 4.33 0.75
CA SER A 94 19.76 5.55 1.16
C SER A 94 19.73 5.79 2.67
N GLY A 95 20.83 5.49 3.36
CA GLY A 95 20.92 5.70 4.79
C GLY A 95 21.95 4.79 5.43
N LYS A 96 22.44 5.16 6.62
CA LYS A 96 23.31 4.29 7.41
C LYS A 96 22.44 3.38 8.26
N HIS A 97 22.08 2.24 7.67
CA HIS A 97 21.57 1.00 8.31
C HIS A 97 20.76 1.19 9.60
N GLY A 98 19.43 1.07 9.50
CA GLY A 98 18.52 1.06 10.65
C GLY A 98 17.81 2.38 10.88
N GLU A 99 18.08 3.02 12.00
CA GLU A 99 17.30 4.12 12.59
C GLU A 99 17.61 5.51 12.03
N ILE A 100 18.52 5.64 11.05
CA ILE A 100 19.03 6.93 10.56
C ILE A 100 18.66 7.14 9.07
N PRO A 101 17.92 8.19 8.72
CA PRO A 101 17.54 8.51 7.34
C PRO A 101 18.74 8.98 6.49
N GLY A 102 18.73 8.64 5.19
CA GLY A 102 19.67 9.21 4.20
C GLY A 102 19.00 9.54 2.86
N PRO A 103 19.63 10.38 2.02
CA PRO A 103 19.03 10.94 0.80
C PRO A 103 19.01 9.96 -0.39
N PHE A 104 17.83 9.70 -0.92
CA PHE A 104 17.60 8.79 -2.05
C PHE A 104 17.59 9.56 -3.36
N GLN A 105 18.59 9.35 -4.20
CA GLN A 105 18.68 10.04 -5.49
C GLN A 105 17.79 9.36 -6.54
N LEU A 106 16.75 10.06 -6.98
CA LEU A 106 16.04 9.74 -8.22
C LEU A 106 16.84 10.27 -9.43
N PRO A 107 16.72 9.68 -10.62
CA PRO A 107 17.32 10.19 -11.85
C PRO A 107 16.50 11.36 -12.43
N THR A 108 16.24 12.38 -11.62
CA THR A 108 15.57 13.65 -11.94
C THR A 108 15.91 14.69 -10.87
N GLU A 109 15.87 15.97 -11.22
CA GLU A 109 15.94 17.08 -10.24
C GLU A 109 14.56 17.61 -9.84
N ALA A 110 13.48 17.08 -10.42
CA ALA A 110 12.11 17.45 -10.09
C ALA A 110 11.75 17.09 -8.64
N SER A 111 11.02 17.95 -7.95
CA SER A 111 10.75 17.81 -6.51
C SER A 111 9.76 16.67 -6.26
N VAL A 112 10.04 15.76 -5.32
CA VAL A 112 9.06 14.72 -4.95
C VAL A 112 7.92 15.35 -4.15
N VAL A 113 6.69 15.07 -4.55
CA VAL A 113 5.46 15.54 -3.89
C VAL A 113 4.66 14.42 -3.22
N LYS A 114 4.79 13.17 -3.69
CA LYS A 114 4.23 11.98 -3.05
C LYS A 114 5.16 10.77 -3.16
N ALA A 115 5.06 9.89 -2.18
CA ALA A 115 5.73 8.59 -2.14
C ALA A 115 4.79 7.54 -1.55
N ALA A 116 4.92 6.29 -2.01
CA ALA A 116 4.25 5.13 -1.43
C ALA A 116 5.18 3.90 -1.47
N ALA A 117 5.18 3.12 -0.40
CA ALA A 117 5.98 1.92 -0.25
C ALA A 117 5.09 0.71 0.05
N GLY A 118 5.28 -0.38 -0.69
CA GLY A 118 4.55 -1.64 -0.52
C GLY A 118 5.43 -2.74 0.04
N TRP A 119 5.02 -4.00 -0.16
CA TRP A 119 5.87 -5.14 0.25
C TRP A 119 7.06 -5.38 -0.66
N ALA A 120 6.87 -5.27 -1.98
CA ALA A 120 7.85 -5.68 -3.00
C ALA A 120 8.57 -4.52 -3.73
N HIS A 121 8.09 -3.28 -3.55
CA HIS A 121 8.54 -2.11 -4.32
C HIS A 121 8.02 -0.81 -3.71
N CYS A 122 8.52 0.31 -4.24
CA CYS A 122 8.09 1.67 -3.93
C CYS A 122 7.78 2.45 -5.22
N ALA A 123 7.03 3.54 -5.08
CA ALA A 123 6.76 4.50 -6.15
C ALA A 123 6.72 5.95 -5.61
N THR A 124 7.09 6.92 -6.45
CA THR A 124 7.05 8.36 -6.16
C THR A 124 6.39 9.14 -7.28
N VAL A 125 5.94 10.36 -6.98
CA VAL A 125 5.39 11.35 -7.92
C VAL A 125 6.15 12.66 -7.78
N THR A 126 6.54 13.28 -8.88
CA THR A 126 7.20 14.59 -8.92
C THR A 126 6.21 15.75 -9.04
N ASP A 127 6.65 16.98 -8.79
CA ASP A 127 5.89 18.22 -8.98
C ASP A 127 5.39 18.44 -10.43
N ILE A 128 6.18 18.03 -11.42
CA ILE A 128 5.79 17.95 -12.83
C ILE A 128 4.86 16.77 -13.14
N GLY A 129 4.74 15.79 -12.24
CA GLY A 129 3.77 14.68 -12.27
C GLY A 129 4.28 13.40 -12.95
N GLU A 130 5.59 13.26 -13.10
CA GLU A 130 6.23 12.00 -13.48
C GLU A 130 6.14 10.98 -12.33
N VAL A 131 6.21 9.69 -12.68
CA VAL A 131 6.21 8.59 -11.70
C VAL A 131 7.49 7.78 -11.80
N TYR A 132 8.19 7.59 -10.68
CA TYR A 132 9.36 6.72 -10.60
C TYR A 132 9.05 5.53 -9.69
N ALA A 133 9.44 4.32 -10.10
CA ALA A 133 9.24 3.09 -9.33
C ALA A 133 10.53 2.28 -9.22
N TRP A 134 10.75 1.61 -8.07
CA TRP A 134 11.92 0.75 -7.81
C TRP A 134 11.58 -0.41 -6.87
N GLY A 135 12.34 -1.50 -6.98
CA GLY A 135 12.16 -2.71 -6.18
C GLY A 135 12.16 -3.97 -7.05
N TRP A 136 11.34 -4.96 -6.70
CA TRP A 136 11.31 -6.23 -7.43
C TRP A 136 10.90 -6.01 -8.88
N LYS A 137 11.68 -6.59 -9.80
CA LYS A 137 11.59 -6.46 -11.27
C LYS A 137 10.20 -6.74 -11.85
N GLU A 138 9.40 -7.56 -11.17
CA GLU A 138 8.01 -7.87 -11.54
C GLU A 138 7.01 -6.75 -11.21
N CYS A 139 7.32 -5.86 -10.27
CA CYS A 139 6.46 -4.76 -9.81
C CYS A 139 6.85 -3.39 -10.42
N VAL A 140 8.06 -3.28 -10.99
CA VAL A 140 8.57 -2.10 -11.69
C VAL A 140 8.22 -2.20 -13.18
N PRO A 141 7.52 -1.23 -13.78
CA PRO A 141 7.22 -1.23 -15.20
C PRO A 141 8.48 -1.24 -16.07
N SER A 142 8.51 -2.12 -17.08
CA SER A 142 9.68 -2.28 -17.95
C SER A 142 9.76 -1.17 -19.00
N GLY A 143 10.15 0.03 -18.59
CA GLY A 143 10.51 1.11 -19.50
C GLY A 143 11.68 0.68 -20.39
N LYS A 144 11.51 0.75 -21.72
CA LYS A 144 12.64 0.56 -22.64
C LYS A 144 13.57 1.77 -22.53
N VAL A 145 14.70 1.59 -21.85
CA VAL A 145 15.78 2.57 -21.82
C VAL A 145 16.38 2.69 -23.23
N ILE A 146 16.03 3.76 -23.95
CA ILE A 146 16.70 4.15 -25.19
C ILE A 146 17.89 5.02 -24.82
N THR A 147 19.04 4.40 -24.55
CA THR A 147 20.33 5.08 -24.52
C THR A 147 20.95 5.07 -25.92
N ASP A 148 20.79 6.18 -26.64
CA ASP A 148 21.41 6.38 -27.95
C ASP A 148 22.94 6.51 -27.83
N PHE A 149 23.66 5.40 -27.96
CA PHE A 149 25.10 5.41 -28.12
C PHE A 149 25.50 5.69 -29.57
N ILE A 150 25.63 6.98 -29.90
CA ILE A 150 26.32 7.40 -31.13
C ILE A 150 27.82 7.12 -30.98
N THR A 151 28.29 5.98 -31.48
CA THR A 151 29.65 5.83 -31.99
C THR A 151 29.69 4.89 -33.19
N MET A 152 30.21 5.43 -34.28
CA MET A 152 30.37 4.83 -35.61
C MET A 152 31.43 3.71 -35.60
N GLY A 153 31.09 2.49 -36.04
CA GLY A 153 31.99 1.31 -35.90
C GLY A 153 31.66 0.11 -36.80
N SER A 154 31.67 0.30 -38.12
CA SER A 154 31.35 -0.70 -39.16
C SER A 154 32.08 -2.07 -39.06
N LEU A 155 31.32 -3.17 -39.18
CA LEU A 155 31.55 -4.17 -40.24
C LEU A 155 30.29 -5.00 -40.56
N GLN A 156 30.16 -5.45 -41.83
CA GLN A 156 29.03 -6.25 -42.34
C GLN A 156 29.24 -7.76 -42.13
N LYS A 157 28.14 -8.55 -42.10
CA LYS A 157 27.83 -9.55 -43.16
C LYS A 157 26.45 -10.20 -43.02
N ASP A 158 25.57 -10.01 -44.00
CA ASP A 158 24.33 -10.78 -44.16
C ASP A 158 24.55 -12.16 -44.80
N THR A 159 23.69 -13.15 -44.47
CA THR A 159 22.92 -13.89 -45.51
C THR A 159 21.78 -14.78 -44.95
N THR A 160 20.54 -14.43 -45.31
CA THR A 160 19.43 -15.31 -45.76
C THR A 160 19.24 -16.71 -45.16
N GLY A 161 18.10 -16.90 -44.45
CA GLY A 161 17.59 -18.19 -43.97
C GLY A 161 16.79 -19.04 -44.95
N LYS A 162 15.81 -19.81 -44.43
CA LYS A 162 14.74 -20.50 -45.19
C LYS A 162 13.63 -21.02 -44.27
N GLN A 163 12.43 -21.21 -44.82
CA GLN A 163 11.29 -21.91 -44.20
C GLN A 163 11.28 -23.40 -44.60
N SER A 164 10.78 -24.27 -43.72
CA SER A 164 9.85 -25.36 -44.10
C SER A 164 9.14 -25.94 -42.87
N SER A 165 7.95 -26.51 -43.08
CA SER A 165 7.11 -27.21 -42.10
C SER A 165 6.93 -28.67 -42.51
N LEU A 166 6.60 -29.56 -41.57
CA LEU A 166 5.93 -30.85 -41.86
C LEU A 166 5.16 -31.41 -40.64
N ILE A 167 4.34 -32.45 -40.87
CA ILE A 167 3.11 -32.84 -40.14
C ILE A 167 2.97 -34.38 -40.19
N ALA A 168 2.39 -35.14 -39.23
CA ALA A 168 1.68 -34.81 -37.98
C ALA A 168 2.35 -35.41 -36.70
N GLU A 169 1.87 -36.41 -35.92
CA GLU A 169 0.72 -37.37 -35.98
C GLU A 169 0.23 -37.75 -34.55
N GLN A 170 -0.69 -38.71 -34.39
CA GLN A 170 -1.50 -38.95 -33.17
C GLN A 170 -0.94 -39.96 -32.16
N GLY A 171 -1.47 -39.94 -30.93
CA GLY A 171 -1.31 -41.02 -29.95
C GLY A 171 -1.91 -40.72 -28.56
N SER A 172 -3.13 -41.19 -28.29
CA SER A 172 -3.71 -41.29 -26.94
C SER A 172 -4.09 -42.73 -26.64
N PRO A 173 -4.06 -43.14 -25.36
CA PRO A 173 -5.25 -43.77 -24.80
C PRO A 173 -5.58 -43.31 -23.36
N GLN A 174 -6.80 -43.61 -22.93
CA GLN A 174 -7.30 -43.41 -21.55
C GLN A 174 -7.23 -44.73 -20.73
N SER A 175 -7.90 -44.75 -19.56
CA SER A 175 -8.25 -45.91 -18.70
C SER A 175 -7.17 -46.37 -17.69
N SER A 176 -7.51 -46.86 -16.49
CA SER A 176 -8.77 -46.72 -15.72
C SER A 176 -8.63 -47.12 -14.23
N ASN A 177 -9.52 -46.56 -13.40
CA ASN A 177 -9.95 -46.90 -12.03
C ASN A 177 -9.52 -48.25 -11.39
N THR A 178 -9.20 -48.18 -10.09
CA THR A 178 -9.63 -49.09 -8.98
C THR A 178 -9.07 -48.52 -7.66
N SER A 179 -9.58 -48.79 -6.45
CA SER A 179 -10.95 -48.94 -5.93
C SER A 179 -10.86 -48.99 -4.38
N SER A 180 -11.91 -48.61 -3.66
CA SER A 180 -11.95 -48.52 -2.20
C SER A 180 -11.78 -49.85 -1.44
N GLY A 181 -11.22 -49.80 -0.22
CA GLY A 181 -11.27 -50.88 0.77
C GLY A 181 -11.12 -50.34 2.19
N SER A 182 -11.90 -50.87 3.14
CA SER A 182 -11.96 -50.45 4.55
C SER A 182 -12.14 -51.67 5.46
N ASP A 183 -11.49 -51.70 6.64
CA ASP A 183 -12.20 -51.85 7.92
C ASP A 183 -11.30 -51.67 9.17
N SER A 184 -11.96 -51.73 10.34
CA SER A 184 -11.55 -51.74 11.75
C SER A 184 -10.56 -52.88 12.13
N HIS A 185 -9.81 -52.85 13.25
CA HIS A 185 -10.26 -52.83 14.66
C HIS A 185 -9.18 -52.41 15.69
N HIS A 186 -9.56 -52.30 16.97
CA HIS A 186 -8.71 -51.99 18.15
C HIS A 186 -7.75 -53.12 18.59
N ASP A 187 -6.63 -52.77 19.23
CA ASP A 187 -6.42 -53.06 20.68
C ASP A 187 -5.35 -52.15 21.36
N LYS A 188 -5.23 -52.22 22.69
CA LYS A 188 -4.28 -51.44 23.53
C LYS A 188 -3.14 -52.28 24.11
N LYS A 189 -1.91 -51.75 24.11
CA LYS A 189 -1.02 -51.79 25.29
C LYS A 189 0.11 -50.76 25.27
N SER A 190 0.79 -50.63 26.41
CA SER A 190 1.69 -49.54 26.80
C SER A 190 3.17 -49.77 26.47
N GLY A 191 3.89 -48.69 26.20
CA GLY A 191 5.35 -48.61 26.23
C GLY A 191 5.82 -47.15 26.08
N ASP A 192 6.81 -46.73 26.87
CA ASP A 192 7.37 -45.38 26.83
C ASP A 192 8.35 -45.20 25.66
N GLU A 193 8.26 -44.09 24.91
CA GLU A 193 9.38 -43.59 24.10
C GLU A 193 9.35 -42.06 23.93
N VAL A 194 10.46 -41.46 24.34
CA VAL A 194 11.03 -40.13 24.03
C VAL A 194 10.38 -39.33 22.89
N VAL A 195 9.95 -38.10 23.19
CA VAL A 195 9.50 -37.10 22.19
C VAL A 195 10.67 -36.64 21.29
N LYS A 196 10.82 -37.28 20.13
CA LYS A 196 11.86 -36.96 19.13
C LYS A 196 11.54 -35.67 18.35
N ARG A 197 12.01 -34.55 18.89
CA ARG A 197 12.10 -33.22 18.27
C ARG A 197 12.75 -33.32 16.87
N ARG A 198 11.99 -33.16 15.78
CA ARG A 198 12.51 -33.25 14.40
C ARG A 198 13.44 -32.08 14.07
N LYS A 199 14.74 -32.29 14.27
CA LYS A 199 15.84 -31.45 13.78
C LYS A 199 16.12 -31.84 12.31
N ILE A 200 15.78 -30.99 11.35
CA ILE A 200 16.17 -31.18 9.95
C ILE A 200 17.60 -30.67 9.79
N SER A 201 18.55 -31.59 9.63
CA SER A 201 19.95 -31.28 9.32
C SER A 201 20.19 -31.45 7.82
N PHE A 202 20.53 -30.37 7.12
CA PHE A 202 21.04 -30.46 5.76
C PHE A 202 22.51 -30.86 5.79
N THR A 203 22.82 -32.04 5.25
CA THR A 203 24.19 -32.47 4.94
C THR A 203 24.64 -31.82 3.64
N ARG A 204 25.84 -31.23 3.61
CA ARG A 204 26.49 -30.80 2.37
C ARG A 204 26.75 -32.00 1.45
N GLN A 205 26.64 -31.78 0.15
CA GLN A 205 27.33 -32.54 -0.87
C GLN A 205 27.64 -31.57 -2.01
N ASP A 206 28.93 -31.46 -2.37
CA ASP A 206 29.45 -30.40 -3.24
C ASP A 206 29.56 -30.84 -4.71
N SER A 207 29.60 -29.87 -5.63
CA SER A 207 29.89 -29.97 -7.08
C SER A 207 28.90 -30.79 -7.95
N GLU A 208 28.58 -30.41 -9.20
CA GLU A 208 28.95 -29.19 -9.95
C GLU A 208 27.96 -28.92 -11.10
N SER A 209 27.51 -27.66 -11.24
CA SER A 209 27.12 -27.03 -12.52
C SER A 209 26.68 -25.59 -12.26
N GLN A 210 27.36 -24.62 -12.85
CA GLN A 210 27.02 -23.20 -12.69
C GLN A 210 25.85 -22.83 -13.62
N ALA A 211 24.76 -22.34 -13.03
CA ALA A 211 23.75 -21.53 -13.70
C ALA A 211 23.64 -20.19 -12.95
N SER A 212 23.73 -19.08 -13.67
CA SER A 212 23.87 -17.73 -13.10
C SER A 212 22.58 -17.26 -12.41
N GLY A 213 22.63 -16.99 -11.10
CA GLY A 213 21.50 -16.55 -10.28
C GLY A 213 21.08 -15.08 -10.43
N ASP A 214 21.32 -14.47 -11.60
CA ASP A 214 21.46 -13.01 -11.76
C ASP A 214 20.22 -12.32 -12.40
N GLU A 215 19.12 -13.05 -12.62
CA GLU A 215 17.99 -12.56 -13.45
C GLU A 215 16.93 -11.70 -12.72
N PHE A 216 16.95 -11.60 -11.39
CA PHE A 216 15.78 -11.12 -10.63
C PHE A 216 15.73 -9.61 -10.30
N PHE A 217 16.82 -8.87 -10.49
CA PHE A 217 16.96 -7.53 -9.90
C PHE A 217 17.02 -6.40 -10.94
N THR A 218 16.45 -5.25 -10.57
CA THR A 218 16.55 -3.97 -11.29
C THR A 218 16.73 -2.86 -10.26
N VAL A 219 17.97 -2.38 -10.11
CA VAL A 219 18.44 -1.66 -8.91
C VAL A 219 18.54 -0.14 -9.13
N SER A 220 17.63 0.42 -9.93
CA SER A 220 17.56 1.87 -10.19
C SER A 220 16.10 2.35 -10.31
N PRO A 221 15.75 3.54 -9.78
CA PRO A 221 14.43 4.13 -9.97
C PRO A 221 14.12 4.37 -11.45
N SER A 222 13.08 3.69 -11.92
CA SER A 222 12.70 3.65 -13.33
C SER A 222 11.50 4.55 -13.58
N LEU A 223 11.61 5.42 -14.59
CA LEU A 223 10.51 6.27 -15.03
C LEU A 223 9.37 5.40 -15.61
N VAL A 224 8.18 5.55 -15.07
CA VAL A 224 6.98 4.82 -15.47
C VAL A 224 6.29 5.57 -16.60
N THR A 225 6.41 5.05 -17.83
CA THR A 225 5.72 5.63 -19.00
C THR A 225 4.20 5.40 -18.90
N LEU A 226 3.46 6.49 -18.76
CA LEU A 226 2.00 6.54 -18.89
C LEU A 226 1.62 7.08 -20.29
N GLY A 227 0.32 7.23 -20.57
CA GLY A 227 -0.14 7.89 -21.80
C GLY A 227 0.28 9.37 -21.87
N ASN A 228 0.38 9.90 -23.08
CA ASN A 228 0.67 11.33 -23.31
C ASN A 228 -0.30 12.22 -22.50
N GLU A 229 0.21 13.34 -21.99
CA GLU A 229 -0.55 14.36 -21.24
C GLU A 229 -1.15 13.91 -19.89
N VAL A 230 -0.91 12.66 -19.44
CA VAL A 230 -1.36 12.17 -18.13
C VAL A 230 -0.45 12.69 -17.02
N LYS A 231 -0.89 13.73 -16.28
CA LYS A 231 -0.20 14.19 -15.07
C LYS A 231 -0.65 13.38 -13.85
N ILE A 232 0.27 12.69 -13.18
CA ILE A 232 -0.03 11.98 -11.93
C ILE A 232 0.08 12.92 -10.72
N THR A 233 -0.79 12.71 -9.73
CA THR A 233 -0.85 13.49 -8.48
C THR A 233 -0.68 12.64 -7.21
N SER A 234 -0.97 11.33 -7.28
CA SER A 234 -0.81 10.41 -6.16
C SER A 234 -0.53 8.98 -6.62
N VAL A 235 0.09 8.18 -5.75
CA VAL A 235 0.35 6.75 -5.92
C VAL A 235 -0.02 5.99 -4.64
N ALA A 236 -0.46 4.75 -4.79
CA ALA A 236 -0.67 3.81 -3.70
C ALA A 236 -0.05 2.46 -4.08
N VAL A 237 0.77 1.89 -3.19
CA VAL A 237 1.58 0.70 -3.49
C VAL A 237 1.23 -0.42 -2.50
N GLY A 238 0.84 -1.58 -3.01
CA GLY A 238 0.31 -2.70 -2.23
C GLY A 238 1.32 -3.83 -2.03
N GLY A 239 0.83 -5.07 -1.99
CA GLY A 239 1.69 -6.25 -1.85
C GLY A 239 2.66 -6.45 -3.02
N ARG A 240 2.14 -6.42 -4.26
CA ARG A 240 2.93 -6.56 -5.51
C ARG A 240 2.32 -5.76 -6.68
N HIS A 241 1.56 -4.72 -6.37
CA HIS A 241 0.84 -3.92 -7.35
C HIS A 241 0.87 -2.44 -6.98
N THR A 242 0.66 -1.56 -7.96
CA THR A 242 0.53 -0.12 -7.77
C THR A 242 -0.77 0.36 -8.38
N LEU A 243 -1.34 1.40 -7.78
CA LEU A 243 -2.27 2.32 -8.44
C LEU A 243 -1.65 3.72 -8.49
N ALA A 244 -1.90 4.45 -9.57
CA ALA A 244 -1.57 5.87 -9.73
C ALA A 244 -2.83 6.65 -10.09
N LEU A 245 -2.98 7.86 -9.55
CA LEU A 245 -4.14 8.73 -9.73
C LEU A 245 -3.71 10.00 -10.48
N SER A 246 -4.39 10.33 -11.59
CA SER A 246 -4.13 11.56 -12.33
C SER A 246 -4.82 12.78 -11.72
N ASP A 247 -4.42 13.97 -12.16
CA ASP A 247 -5.08 15.25 -11.86
C ASP A 247 -6.57 15.29 -12.30
N VAL A 248 -6.88 14.70 -13.45
CA VAL A 248 -8.26 14.47 -13.95
C VAL A 248 -8.95 13.27 -13.29
N GLY A 249 -8.35 12.66 -12.26
CA GLY A 249 -8.93 11.59 -11.45
C GLY A 249 -9.15 10.26 -12.17
N GLN A 250 -8.31 9.96 -13.17
CA GLN A 250 -8.19 8.62 -13.76
C GLN A 250 -7.27 7.74 -12.91
N VAL A 251 -7.58 6.45 -12.80
CA VAL A 251 -6.76 5.48 -12.07
C VAL A 251 -6.03 4.56 -13.04
N TRP A 252 -4.72 4.45 -12.88
CA TRP A 252 -3.85 3.55 -13.65
C TRP A 252 -3.28 2.48 -12.72
N GLY A 253 -3.12 1.23 -13.19
CA GLY A 253 -2.62 0.13 -12.36
C GLY A 253 -1.66 -0.80 -13.09
N TRP A 254 -0.72 -1.39 -12.35
CA TRP A 254 0.28 -2.35 -12.86
C TRP A 254 0.84 -3.24 -11.73
N GLY A 255 1.64 -4.24 -12.12
CA GLY A 255 2.21 -5.26 -11.24
C GLY A 255 1.40 -6.55 -11.26
N TYR A 256 1.34 -7.25 -10.13
CA TYR A 256 0.63 -8.53 -10.01
C TYR A 256 -0.90 -8.33 -9.94
N GLY A 257 -1.64 -9.01 -10.82
CA GLY A 257 -3.10 -8.91 -10.95
C GLY A 257 -3.88 -10.22 -10.80
N GLY A 258 -3.21 -11.32 -10.37
CA GLY A 258 -3.80 -12.67 -10.36
C GLY A 258 -5.03 -12.86 -9.45
N GLU A 259 -5.25 -11.96 -8.49
CA GLU A 259 -6.42 -11.96 -7.59
C GLU A 259 -7.44 -10.86 -7.94
N GLY A 260 -7.23 -10.15 -9.05
CA GLY A 260 -8.07 -9.04 -9.50
C GLY A 260 -7.75 -7.67 -8.88
N GLN A 261 -6.64 -7.52 -8.13
CA GLN A 261 -6.29 -6.27 -7.43
C GLN A 261 -6.02 -5.06 -8.35
N LEU A 262 -5.96 -5.28 -9.66
CA LEU A 262 -5.86 -4.24 -10.69
C LEU A 262 -7.22 -3.83 -11.28
N GLY A 263 -8.33 -4.50 -10.94
CA GLY A 263 -9.68 -4.13 -11.37
C GLY A 263 -9.99 -4.34 -12.86
N LEU A 264 -9.10 -5.02 -13.60
CA LEU A 264 -9.17 -5.20 -15.05
C LEU A 264 -10.16 -6.28 -15.52
N GLY A 265 -11.10 -6.71 -14.67
CA GLY A 265 -12.11 -7.73 -14.97
C GLY A 265 -11.56 -9.15 -15.17
N SER A 266 -10.30 -9.38 -14.85
CA SER A 266 -9.58 -10.61 -15.20
C SER A 266 -8.46 -10.91 -14.21
N ARG A 267 -8.06 -12.19 -14.11
CA ARG A 267 -6.95 -12.67 -13.25
C ARG A 267 -5.61 -12.68 -13.99
N VAL A 268 -5.27 -11.59 -14.68
CA VAL A 268 -4.00 -11.48 -15.39
C VAL A 268 -2.86 -11.45 -14.37
N LYS A 269 -2.04 -12.52 -14.34
CA LYS A 269 -1.04 -12.72 -13.28
C LYS A 269 -0.09 -11.53 -13.12
N MET A 270 0.43 -10.99 -14.22
CA MET A 270 1.35 -9.84 -14.27
C MET A 270 0.94 -8.86 -15.35
N VAL A 271 1.00 -7.57 -15.04
CA VAL A 271 0.75 -6.43 -15.92
C VAL A 271 1.95 -5.50 -15.85
N SER A 272 2.84 -5.55 -16.84
CA SER A 272 4.18 -4.92 -16.82
C SER A 272 4.21 -3.45 -17.28
N SER A 273 3.06 -2.86 -17.59
CA SER A 273 2.90 -1.45 -17.94
C SER A 273 1.61 -0.87 -17.35
N PRO A 274 1.50 0.45 -17.09
CA PRO A 274 0.27 1.05 -16.57
C PRO A 274 -0.94 0.82 -17.48
N HIS A 275 -2.02 0.25 -16.93
CA HIS A 275 -3.30 0.08 -17.59
C HIS A 275 -4.38 0.92 -16.90
N LEU A 276 -5.27 1.54 -17.67
CA LEU A 276 -6.40 2.31 -17.12
C LEU A 276 -7.38 1.37 -16.41
N VAL A 277 -7.65 1.63 -15.12
CA VAL A 277 -8.58 0.87 -14.29
C VAL A 277 -10.00 1.42 -14.47
N PRO A 278 -11.00 0.60 -14.82
CA PRO A 278 -12.36 1.05 -15.10
C PRO A 278 -13.16 1.32 -13.81
N CYS A 279 -12.73 2.30 -13.01
CA CYS A 279 -13.39 2.69 -11.75
C CYS A 279 -14.74 3.40 -11.96
N ILE A 280 -14.90 4.09 -13.08
CA ILE A 280 -16.13 4.78 -13.48
C ILE A 280 -16.34 4.47 -14.96
N GLU A 281 -17.48 3.90 -15.32
CA GLU A 281 -17.78 3.54 -16.70
C GLU A 281 -18.20 4.79 -17.49
N SER A 282 -17.42 5.15 -18.52
CA SER A 282 -17.73 6.32 -19.34
C SER A 282 -19.03 6.12 -20.10
N ALA A 283 -19.98 7.04 -19.90
CA ALA A 283 -21.29 7.03 -20.57
C ALA A 283 -21.21 7.16 -22.12
N SER A 284 -20.03 7.43 -22.68
CA SER A 284 -19.76 7.40 -24.12
C SER A 284 -19.66 5.99 -24.72
N GLY A 285 -19.52 4.94 -23.90
CA GLY A 285 -19.25 3.55 -24.33
C GLY A 285 -20.40 2.78 -24.99
N LYS A 286 -21.24 3.42 -25.82
CA LYS A 286 -22.30 2.73 -26.56
C LYS A 286 -21.80 2.11 -27.87
N ASP A 287 -21.26 0.89 -27.82
CA ASP A 287 -21.43 -0.02 -28.95
C ASP A 287 -21.51 -1.53 -28.60
N LYS A 288 -22.76 -2.00 -28.59
CA LYS A 288 -23.26 -3.30 -29.08
C LYS A 288 -22.31 -4.52 -29.06
N SER A 289 -22.45 -5.39 -28.06
CA SER A 289 -22.79 -6.81 -28.33
C SER A 289 -23.27 -7.56 -27.07
N SER A 290 -24.59 -7.63 -26.88
CA SER A 290 -25.26 -8.73 -26.15
C SER A 290 -26.78 -8.57 -26.25
N THR A 291 -27.41 -9.36 -27.12
CA THR A 291 -28.86 -9.54 -27.14
C THR A 291 -29.29 -10.45 -26.00
N PHE A 292 -30.01 -9.93 -25.00
CA PHE A 292 -30.97 -10.70 -24.20
C PHE A 292 -32.10 -9.80 -23.66
N HIS A 293 -33.12 -10.41 -23.06
CA HIS A 293 -34.48 -9.90 -23.13
C HIS A 293 -34.85 -8.72 -22.21
N GLN A 294 -35.83 -7.98 -22.71
CA GLN A 294 -36.55 -6.87 -22.12
C GLN A 294 -37.12 -7.19 -20.72
N ALA A 295 -36.70 -6.43 -19.71
CA ALA A 295 -37.40 -6.24 -18.43
C ALA A 295 -37.51 -4.74 -18.15
N SER A 296 -38.67 -4.29 -17.65
CA SER A 296 -39.06 -2.88 -17.68
C SER A 296 -38.73 -2.11 -16.39
N GLY A 297 -38.32 -0.84 -16.52
CA GLY A 297 -38.75 0.18 -15.55
C GLY A 297 -37.81 0.62 -14.43
N ALA A 298 -36.52 0.85 -14.67
CA ALA A 298 -35.63 1.56 -13.72
C ALA A 298 -34.58 2.44 -14.44
N GLY A 299 -35.02 3.56 -15.02
CA GLY A 299 -34.17 4.41 -15.86
C GLY A 299 -33.22 5.35 -15.10
N ALA A 300 -31.97 5.44 -15.60
CA ALA A 300 -31.10 6.63 -15.50
C ALA A 300 -30.71 7.18 -14.10
N GLN A 301 -30.63 6.34 -13.05
CA GLN A 301 -30.11 6.75 -11.73
C GLN A 301 -28.70 6.22 -11.39
N GLY A 302 -28.17 5.23 -12.13
CA GLY A 302 -26.92 4.55 -11.77
C GLY A 302 -25.65 5.42 -11.84
N SER A 303 -25.54 6.30 -12.85
CA SER A 303 -24.34 7.13 -13.07
C SER A 303 -24.11 8.17 -11.98
N ASN A 304 -25.17 8.66 -11.34
CA ASN A 304 -25.08 9.76 -10.37
C ASN A 304 -24.57 9.32 -8.99
N ILE A 305 -24.53 8.00 -8.72
CA ILE A 305 -24.00 7.44 -7.46
C ILE A 305 -22.47 7.37 -7.51
N LEU A 306 -21.89 6.91 -8.61
CA LEU A 306 -20.43 6.80 -8.76
C LEU A 306 -19.77 8.16 -9.04
N GLY A 307 -20.48 9.10 -9.65
CA GLY A 307 -19.92 10.40 -10.00
C GLY A 307 -19.09 10.35 -11.29
N SER A 308 -18.03 11.15 -11.36
CA SER A 308 -17.31 11.41 -12.62
C SER A 308 -15.79 11.26 -12.55
N PHE A 309 -15.16 11.31 -11.37
CA PHE A 309 -13.72 11.11 -11.22
C PHE A 309 -13.36 10.51 -9.85
N VAL A 310 -12.19 9.87 -9.76
CA VAL A 310 -11.63 9.35 -8.50
C VAL A 310 -10.89 10.46 -7.75
N MET A 311 -11.07 10.52 -6.43
CA MET A 311 -10.40 11.47 -5.53
C MET A 311 -9.32 10.84 -4.66
N GLU A 312 -9.42 9.55 -4.34
CA GLU A 312 -8.45 8.86 -3.48
C GLU A 312 -8.28 7.39 -3.86
N ILE A 313 -7.07 6.87 -3.67
CA ILE A 313 -6.66 5.50 -3.96
C ILE A 313 -5.91 4.90 -2.75
N ALA A 314 -6.11 3.61 -2.47
CA ALA A 314 -5.34 2.85 -1.49
C ALA A 314 -5.14 1.41 -1.96
N CYS A 315 -3.98 0.83 -1.64
CA CYS A 315 -3.58 -0.52 -2.05
C CYS A 315 -3.20 -1.34 -0.82
N GLY A 316 -3.92 -2.43 -0.59
CA GLY A 316 -3.61 -3.40 0.46
C GLY A 316 -2.68 -4.51 -0.03
N GLY A 317 -2.59 -5.59 0.75
CA GLY A 317 -1.73 -6.73 0.42
C GLY A 317 -2.13 -7.47 -0.86
N ARG A 318 -3.44 -7.63 -1.11
CA ARG A 318 -3.99 -8.28 -2.33
C ARG A 318 -5.31 -7.65 -2.82
N HIS A 319 -5.62 -6.44 -2.37
CA HIS A 319 -6.83 -5.71 -2.73
C HIS A 319 -6.52 -4.22 -2.91
N SER A 320 -7.50 -3.50 -3.45
CA SER A 320 -7.43 -2.09 -3.82
C SER A 320 -8.75 -1.42 -3.49
N VAL A 321 -8.68 -0.15 -3.13
CA VAL A 321 -9.81 0.65 -2.65
C VAL A 321 -9.72 2.04 -3.27
N VAL A 322 -10.84 2.60 -3.72
CA VAL A 322 -10.91 3.95 -4.29
C VAL A 322 -12.15 4.71 -3.81
N ILE A 323 -12.02 6.04 -3.66
CA ILE A 323 -13.14 6.96 -3.38
C ILE A 323 -13.37 7.86 -4.59
N THR A 324 -14.60 8.01 -5.04
CA THR A 324 -14.98 8.95 -6.11
C THR A 324 -15.37 10.34 -5.59
N ASN A 325 -15.57 11.31 -6.47
CA ASN A 325 -16.00 12.66 -6.10
C ASN A 325 -17.37 12.75 -5.39
N THR A 326 -18.27 11.79 -5.62
CA THR A 326 -19.51 11.65 -4.83
C THR A 326 -19.25 11.10 -3.42
N GLY A 327 -18.05 10.65 -3.09
CA GLY A 327 -17.73 9.94 -1.85
C GLY A 327 -18.15 8.46 -1.86
N ALA A 328 -18.43 7.90 -3.04
CA ALA A 328 -18.73 6.48 -3.19
C ALA A 328 -17.45 5.64 -3.07
N LEU A 329 -17.53 4.52 -2.36
CA LEU A 329 -16.41 3.62 -2.10
C LEU A 329 -16.46 2.42 -3.04
N LEU A 330 -15.41 2.19 -3.82
CA LEU A 330 -15.28 0.98 -4.64
C LEU A 330 -14.07 0.16 -4.18
N THR A 331 -14.21 -1.16 -4.24
CA THR A 331 -13.19 -2.14 -3.83
C THR A 331 -12.96 -3.19 -4.91
N PHE A 332 -11.72 -3.64 -5.06
CA PHE A 332 -11.37 -4.71 -6.01
C PHE A 332 -10.17 -5.55 -5.53
N GLY A 333 -10.04 -6.76 -6.07
CA GLY A 333 -9.05 -7.75 -5.67
C GLY A 333 -9.57 -8.86 -4.76
N TRP A 334 -8.65 -9.45 -4.01
CA TRP A 334 -8.87 -10.66 -3.22
C TRP A 334 -9.86 -10.43 -2.08
N GLY A 335 -10.88 -11.27 -1.98
CA GLY A 335 -12.01 -11.13 -1.06
C GLY A 335 -12.00 -12.07 0.14
N LEU A 336 -11.07 -13.03 0.24
CA LEU A 336 -11.17 -14.18 1.14
C LEU A 336 -11.48 -13.86 2.61
N TYR A 337 -10.98 -12.74 3.15
CA TYR A 337 -11.21 -12.33 4.54
C TYR A 337 -12.31 -11.26 4.70
N GLY A 338 -13.02 -10.90 3.62
CA GLY A 338 -14.06 -9.87 3.63
C GLY A 338 -13.56 -8.45 3.32
N GLN A 339 -12.29 -8.28 2.94
CA GLN A 339 -11.65 -6.96 2.78
C GLN A 339 -12.18 -6.09 1.63
N CYS A 340 -13.07 -6.65 0.80
CA CYS A 340 -13.85 -5.91 -0.21
C CYS A 340 -15.23 -5.45 0.28
N GLY A 341 -15.64 -5.76 1.52
CA GLY A 341 -16.84 -5.17 2.15
C GLY A 341 -18.19 -5.56 1.53
N GLN A 342 -18.24 -6.57 0.67
CA GLN A 342 -19.43 -6.95 -0.13
C GLN A 342 -20.44 -7.83 0.64
N GLY A 343 -20.29 -7.97 1.97
CA GLY A 343 -21.06 -8.91 2.79
C GLY A 343 -20.68 -10.38 2.60
N ASN A 344 -19.67 -10.67 1.79
CA ASN A 344 -19.21 -12.02 1.44
C ASN A 344 -17.70 -12.05 1.18
N ASN A 345 -17.16 -13.24 0.92
CA ASN A 345 -15.72 -13.52 0.79
C ASN A 345 -15.23 -13.66 -0.67
N ALA A 346 -16.03 -13.25 -1.67
CA ALA A 346 -15.70 -13.43 -3.09
C ALA A 346 -14.82 -12.29 -3.64
N ASP A 347 -13.80 -12.68 -4.42
CA ASP A 347 -12.90 -11.75 -5.11
C ASP A 347 -13.66 -10.82 -6.07
N GLN A 348 -13.26 -9.54 -6.08
CA GLN A 348 -13.88 -8.49 -6.88
C GLN A 348 -12.97 -8.13 -8.05
N LEU A 349 -13.17 -8.76 -9.22
CA LEU A 349 -12.26 -8.61 -10.37
C LEU A 349 -12.37 -7.24 -11.08
N ARG A 350 -13.41 -6.46 -10.80
CA ARG A 350 -13.60 -5.05 -11.23
C ARG A 350 -13.83 -4.18 -9.99
N PRO A 351 -13.66 -2.85 -10.07
CA PRO A 351 -14.07 -1.94 -9.00
C PRO A 351 -15.57 -2.08 -8.71
N THR A 352 -15.91 -2.70 -7.59
CA THR A 352 -17.29 -2.92 -7.15
C THR A 352 -17.65 -1.94 -6.04
N LEU A 353 -18.75 -1.20 -6.21
CA LEU A 353 -19.33 -0.31 -5.18
C LEU A 353 -19.64 -1.09 -3.90
N VAL A 354 -19.19 -0.62 -2.75
CA VAL A 354 -19.48 -1.25 -1.44
C VAL A 354 -20.90 -0.86 -0.98
N PRO A 355 -21.87 -1.80 -0.95
CA PRO A 355 -23.29 -1.45 -0.82
C PRO A 355 -23.66 -0.84 0.54
N SER A 356 -22.93 -1.17 1.61
CA SER A 356 -23.17 -0.64 2.96
C SER A 356 -22.85 0.86 3.11
N PHE A 357 -22.24 1.50 2.11
CA PHE A 357 -22.02 2.95 2.07
C PHE A 357 -23.04 3.70 1.21
N LEU A 358 -24.10 3.06 0.71
CA LEU A 358 -25.19 3.76 0.03
C LEU A 358 -25.85 4.78 0.99
N GLY A 359 -25.74 6.07 0.65
CA GLY A 359 -26.16 7.20 1.49
C GLY A 359 -25.07 7.79 2.40
N THR A 360 -23.92 7.12 2.55
CA THR A 360 -22.83 7.51 3.45
C THR A 360 -21.58 7.86 2.67
N ARG A 361 -21.25 9.17 2.57
CA ARG A 361 -20.06 9.63 1.82
C ARG A 361 -18.77 9.34 2.59
N VAL A 362 -17.89 8.53 1.99
CA VAL A 362 -16.52 8.28 2.47
C VAL A 362 -15.60 9.44 2.06
N LYS A 363 -14.64 9.78 2.92
CA LYS A 363 -13.69 10.89 2.77
C LYS A 363 -12.22 10.46 2.82
N LYS A 364 -11.88 9.40 3.57
CA LYS A 364 -10.53 8.81 3.61
C LYS A 364 -10.55 7.29 3.63
N ILE A 365 -9.55 6.66 3.03
CA ILE A 365 -9.34 5.20 2.99
C ILE A 365 -7.91 4.81 3.37
N ALA A 366 -7.78 3.63 3.98
CA ALA A 366 -6.52 2.92 4.12
C ALA A 366 -6.76 1.41 3.97
N ALA A 367 -5.75 0.68 3.46
CA ALA A 367 -5.86 -0.75 3.17
C ALA A 367 -4.60 -1.47 3.65
N GLY A 368 -4.76 -2.44 4.56
CA GLY A 368 -3.67 -3.25 5.09
C GLY A 368 -3.47 -4.55 4.31
N LEU A 369 -2.80 -5.54 4.90
CA LEU A 369 -2.57 -6.85 4.25
C LEU A 369 -3.89 -7.56 3.90
N TRP A 370 -4.85 -7.54 4.83
CA TRP A 370 -6.14 -8.25 4.74
C TRP A 370 -7.33 -7.44 5.26
N HIS A 371 -7.21 -6.13 5.44
CA HIS A 371 -8.27 -5.30 6.02
C HIS A 371 -8.34 -3.91 5.36
N THR A 372 -9.45 -3.22 5.55
CA THR A 372 -9.72 -1.88 5.03
C THR A 372 -10.30 -1.01 6.14
N LEU A 373 -9.81 0.23 6.26
CA LEU A 373 -10.40 1.29 7.08
C LEU A 373 -10.94 2.41 6.19
N CYS A 374 -12.02 3.03 6.63
CA CYS A 374 -12.67 4.16 5.98
C CYS A 374 -13.08 5.21 7.00
N VAL A 375 -12.93 6.50 6.67
CA VAL A 375 -13.49 7.62 7.45
C VAL A 375 -14.52 8.36 6.59
N THR A 376 -15.69 8.64 7.14
CA THR A 376 -16.76 9.39 6.47
C THR A 376 -16.52 10.89 6.46
N ILE A 377 -17.32 11.65 5.70
CA ILE A 377 -17.35 13.12 5.81
C ILE A 377 -17.75 13.62 7.21
N THR A 378 -18.46 12.78 7.99
CA THR A 378 -18.87 13.01 9.39
C THR A 378 -17.83 12.55 10.42
N GLY A 379 -16.63 12.14 10.01
CA GLY A 379 -15.54 11.74 10.92
C GLY A 379 -15.73 10.37 11.59
N GLN A 380 -16.71 9.57 11.17
CA GLN A 380 -17.00 8.23 11.68
C GLN A 380 -16.09 7.20 10.99
N ILE A 381 -15.57 6.23 11.74
CA ILE A 381 -14.70 5.17 11.22
C ILE A 381 -15.50 3.90 10.96
N TYR A 382 -15.20 3.25 9.84
CA TYR A 382 -15.68 1.92 9.48
C TYR A 382 -14.48 1.01 9.16
N ALA A 383 -14.58 -0.26 9.55
CA ALA A 383 -13.57 -1.29 9.31
C ALA A 383 -14.19 -2.56 8.73
N PHE A 384 -13.46 -3.26 7.87
CA PHE A 384 -13.85 -4.57 7.32
C PHE A 384 -12.64 -5.39 6.84
N GLY A 385 -12.82 -6.70 6.75
CA GLY A 385 -11.80 -7.68 6.38
C GLY A 385 -11.37 -8.60 7.51
N GLY A 386 -10.17 -9.16 7.37
CA GLY A 386 -9.55 -10.07 8.34
C GLY A 386 -9.18 -9.35 9.62
N ASN A 387 -9.41 -10.00 10.76
CA ASN A 387 -9.32 -9.40 12.09
C ASN A 387 -8.53 -10.27 13.11
N GLN A 388 -7.68 -11.18 12.64
CA GLN A 388 -7.07 -12.25 13.44
C GLN A 388 -6.18 -11.78 14.62
N PHE A 389 -5.88 -10.48 14.69
CA PHE A 389 -5.11 -9.83 15.76
C PHE A 389 -5.80 -8.54 16.25
N GLY A 390 -7.12 -8.42 16.05
CA GLY A 390 -7.91 -7.26 16.48
C GLY A 390 -7.81 -6.02 15.58
N GLN A 391 -7.19 -6.12 14.40
CA GLN A 391 -6.89 -4.97 13.53
C GLN A 391 -8.10 -4.16 13.03
N LEU A 392 -9.34 -4.64 13.19
CA LEU A 392 -10.56 -3.87 12.92
C LEU A 392 -10.98 -2.96 14.10
N GLY A 393 -10.42 -3.13 15.30
CA GLY A 393 -10.68 -2.25 16.46
C GLY A 393 -12.07 -2.42 17.09
N THR A 394 -12.75 -3.53 16.79
CA THR A 394 -14.16 -3.78 17.11
C THR A 394 -14.41 -4.38 18.50
N GLY A 395 -13.37 -4.55 19.33
CA GLY A 395 -13.43 -5.31 20.59
C GLY A 395 -13.59 -6.83 20.38
N SER A 396 -13.17 -7.32 19.21
CA SER A 396 -13.31 -8.70 18.74
C SER A 396 -12.20 -9.00 17.74
N ASP A 397 -11.88 -10.28 17.58
CA ASP A 397 -10.89 -10.79 16.62
C ASP A 397 -11.56 -11.51 15.43
N GLN A 398 -12.89 -11.44 15.33
CA GLN A 398 -13.68 -12.02 14.23
C GLN A 398 -13.66 -11.12 12.98
N PRO A 399 -13.53 -11.69 11.76
CA PRO A 399 -13.54 -10.92 10.52
C PRO A 399 -14.92 -10.33 10.23
N GLU A 400 -14.95 -9.20 9.52
CA GLU A 400 -16.18 -8.50 9.13
C GLU A 400 -16.25 -8.44 7.60
N THR A 401 -17.25 -9.10 6.98
CA THR A 401 -17.41 -9.11 5.51
C THR A 401 -18.15 -7.90 4.97
N SER A 402 -18.79 -7.12 5.85
CA SER A 402 -19.42 -5.82 5.57
C SER A 402 -18.74 -4.72 6.40
N PRO A 403 -18.71 -3.46 5.94
CA PRO A 403 -18.23 -2.32 6.73
C PRO A 403 -18.94 -2.21 8.09
N ARG A 404 -18.21 -2.46 9.18
CA ARG A 404 -18.68 -2.27 10.54
C ARG A 404 -18.20 -0.93 11.09
N GLN A 405 -19.14 -0.11 11.57
CA GLN A 405 -18.80 1.15 12.25
C GLN A 405 -18.12 0.86 13.59
N LEU A 406 -17.08 1.62 13.92
CA LEU A 406 -16.45 1.57 15.25
C LEU A 406 -17.20 2.44 16.25
N ASP A 407 -17.13 2.02 17.51
CA ASP A 407 -17.65 2.74 18.68
C ASP A 407 -16.88 4.06 18.88
N ALA A 408 -17.57 5.19 18.73
CA ALA A 408 -16.97 6.53 18.81
C ALA A 408 -16.37 6.84 20.20
N SER A 409 -16.84 6.18 21.26
CA SER A 409 -16.28 6.37 22.61
C SER A 409 -14.83 5.91 22.71
N ARG A 410 -14.38 4.99 21.83
CA ARG A 410 -12.97 4.53 21.72
C ARG A 410 -12.02 5.59 21.17
N PHE A 411 -12.57 6.66 20.63
CA PHE A 411 -11.85 7.84 20.12
C PHE A 411 -12.27 9.09 20.90
N GLU A 412 -12.81 8.92 22.12
CA GLU A 412 -13.32 10.00 22.97
C GLU A 412 -14.41 10.87 22.32
N ASN A 413 -15.12 10.31 21.32
CA ASN A 413 -16.07 10.97 20.44
C ASN A 413 -15.46 12.08 19.54
N ARG A 414 -14.14 12.06 19.32
CA ARG A 414 -13.42 12.99 18.45
C ARG A 414 -13.62 12.63 16.98
N ASN A 415 -13.72 13.65 16.12
CA ASN A 415 -13.83 13.45 14.67
C ASN A 415 -12.52 12.93 14.07
N SER A 416 -12.58 11.81 13.35
CA SER A 416 -11.41 11.22 12.68
C SER A 416 -11.04 12.00 11.41
N ARG A 417 -9.73 12.10 11.11
CA ARG A 417 -9.21 12.89 9.97
C ARG A 417 -8.34 12.08 9.02
N ILE A 418 -7.51 11.17 9.52
CA ILE A 418 -6.63 10.28 8.74
C ILE A 418 -6.75 8.86 9.29
N VAL A 419 -6.72 7.88 8.39
CA VAL A 419 -6.54 6.45 8.68
C VAL A 419 -5.23 5.97 8.06
N SER A 420 -4.57 5.01 8.69
CA SER A 420 -3.45 4.28 8.11
C SER A 420 -3.48 2.82 8.54
N CYS A 421 -3.02 1.92 7.66
CA CYS A 421 -3.11 0.47 7.85
C CYS A 421 -1.76 -0.16 7.54
N GLY A 422 -1.17 -0.81 8.55
CA GLY A 422 -0.02 -1.69 8.35
C GLY A 422 -0.47 -3.07 7.86
N ALA A 423 0.40 -4.08 8.00
CA ALA A 423 0.00 -5.43 7.60
C ALA A 423 -1.17 -5.93 8.47
N ARG A 424 -1.02 -5.81 9.79
CA ARG A 424 -1.97 -6.37 10.79
C ARG A 424 -2.23 -5.40 11.94
N HIS A 425 -1.98 -4.12 11.72
CA HIS A 425 -2.26 -3.05 12.68
C HIS A 425 -2.79 -1.82 11.95
N SER A 426 -3.35 -0.92 12.74
CA SER A 426 -4.19 0.20 12.30
C SER A 426 -3.85 1.44 13.10
N ALA A 427 -3.97 2.61 12.47
CA ALA A 427 -3.87 3.90 13.13
C ALA A 427 -4.97 4.85 12.65
N VAL A 428 -5.45 5.68 13.57
CA VAL A 428 -6.29 6.86 13.29
C VAL A 428 -5.66 8.08 13.92
N LEU A 429 -5.62 9.16 13.15
CA LEU A 429 -5.34 10.51 13.64
C LEU A 429 -6.60 11.36 13.51
N THR A 430 -7.04 11.93 14.62
CA THR A 430 -8.22 12.81 14.70
C THR A 430 -7.96 14.20 14.11
N ALA A 431 -9.03 15.00 14.01
CA ALA A 431 -8.94 16.40 13.59
C ALA A 431 -8.22 17.30 14.60
N ASP A 432 -8.28 16.94 15.89
CA ASP A 432 -7.73 17.70 17.02
C ASP A 432 -6.36 17.18 17.50
N GLY A 433 -5.71 16.28 16.76
CA GLY A 433 -4.31 15.88 16.98
C GLY A 433 -4.07 14.60 17.79
N HIS A 434 -5.11 13.84 18.13
CA HIS A 434 -4.98 12.61 18.93
C HIS A 434 -4.73 11.40 18.02
N LEU A 435 -3.67 10.64 18.33
CA LEU A 435 -3.30 9.41 17.63
C LEU A 435 -3.79 8.18 18.41
N PHE A 436 -4.52 7.31 17.73
CA PHE A 436 -4.98 6.02 18.25
C PHE A 436 -4.44 4.88 17.38
N THR A 437 -3.97 3.80 17.99
CA THR A 437 -3.43 2.61 17.30
C THR A 437 -4.02 1.32 17.87
N TRP A 438 -4.16 0.29 17.04
CA TRP A 438 -4.61 -1.05 17.45
C TRP A 438 -4.21 -2.14 16.46
N GLY A 439 -4.41 -3.40 16.84
CA GLY A 439 -4.07 -4.61 16.10
C GLY A 439 -2.87 -5.36 16.68
N TRP A 440 -2.15 -6.05 15.79
CA TRP A 440 -0.94 -6.83 16.10
C TRP A 440 0.21 -5.93 16.57
N ASN A 441 0.89 -6.32 17.65
CA ASN A 441 1.88 -5.47 18.32
C ASN A 441 3.19 -6.20 18.68
N LYS A 442 3.51 -7.36 18.10
CA LYS A 442 4.68 -8.17 18.52
C LYS A 442 6.04 -7.48 18.32
N TYR A 443 6.09 -6.38 17.59
CA TYR A 443 7.27 -5.54 17.45
C TYR A 443 7.09 -4.13 18.03
N GLY A 444 6.05 -3.86 18.82
CA GLY A 444 5.80 -2.53 19.41
C GLY A 444 5.21 -1.50 18.43
N GLN A 445 4.78 -1.91 17.23
CA GLN A 445 4.26 -1.02 16.18
C GLN A 445 3.02 -0.18 16.56
N LEU A 446 2.38 -0.47 17.70
CA LEU A 446 1.32 0.39 18.25
C LEU A 446 1.87 1.61 19.00
N GLY A 447 3.10 1.57 19.52
CA GLY A 447 3.74 2.71 20.20
C GLY A 447 3.28 2.92 21.65
N LEU A 448 2.71 1.87 22.26
CA LEU A 448 2.05 1.93 23.58
C LEU A 448 2.99 1.54 24.75
N GLY A 449 4.30 1.39 24.51
CA GLY A 449 5.29 0.98 25.51
C GLY A 449 5.37 -0.52 25.78
N ASP A 450 4.68 -1.35 24.99
CA ASP A 450 4.63 -2.80 25.13
C ASP A 450 4.53 -3.53 23.78
N SER A 451 4.50 -4.86 23.81
CA SER A 451 4.31 -5.75 22.64
C SER A 451 3.01 -6.58 22.69
N ALA A 452 2.00 -6.12 23.42
CA ALA A 452 0.70 -6.76 23.57
C ALA A 452 -0.28 -6.29 22.46
N ASP A 453 -0.91 -7.24 21.78
CA ASP A 453 -1.87 -6.95 20.70
C ASP A 453 -3.13 -6.29 21.30
N ARG A 454 -3.80 -5.40 20.54
CA ARG A 454 -4.99 -4.67 21.00
C ARG A 454 -6.13 -4.83 20.00
N ASN A 455 -7.30 -5.30 20.42
CA ASN A 455 -8.49 -5.36 19.56
C ASN A 455 -9.47 -4.18 19.74
N ILE A 456 -9.06 -3.17 20.52
CA ILE A 456 -9.67 -1.85 20.61
C ILE A 456 -8.59 -0.76 20.41
N PRO A 457 -8.96 0.44 19.92
CA PRO A 457 -8.08 1.60 19.88
C PRO A 457 -7.43 1.91 21.24
N GLY A 458 -6.12 2.10 21.26
CA GLY A 458 -5.36 2.68 22.36
C GLY A 458 -4.69 3.98 21.93
N GLN A 459 -4.71 5.01 22.78
CA GLN A 459 -4.09 6.30 22.47
C GLN A 459 -2.56 6.24 22.61
N VAL A 460 -1.85 6.79 21.62
CA VAL A 460 -0.40 6.99 21.66
C VAL A 460 -0.10 8.37 22.22
N SER A 461 0.67 8.43 23.29
CA SER A 461 1.03 9.69 23.97
C SER A 461 2.36 10.23 23.49
N ILE A 462 2.35 11.46 22.97
CA ILE A 462 3.54 12.24 22.58
C ILE A 462 3.34 13.66 23.11
N ALA A 463 4.31 14.17 23.86
CA ALA A 463 4.24 15.50 24.50
C ALA A 463 4.96 16.57 23.67
N GLY A 464 4.53 17.83 23.78
CA GLY A 464 5.18 18.97 23.10
C GLY A 464 5.09 18.93 21.57
N CYS A 465 4.11 18.23 21.01
CA CYS A 465 3.97 17.99 19.57
C CYS A 465 2.50 17.89 19.15
N ARG A 466 2.19 18.36 17.94
CA ARG A 466 0.89 18.27 17.27
C ARG A 466 0.96 17.33 16.06
N PRO A 467 0.43 16.09 16.13
CA PRO A 467 0.42 15.18 15.01
C PRO A 467 -0.32 15.69 13.76
N ARG A 468 0.38 15.67 12.61
CA ARG A 468 -0.13 16.14 11.30
C ARG A 468 -0.44 15.00 10.33
N ASN A 469 0.43 13.99 10.19
CA ASN A 469 0.19 12.77 9.37
C ASN A 469 0.73 11.49 10.03
N VAL A 470 0.10 10.34 9.78
CA VAL A 470 0.53 9.01 10.28
C VAL A 470 0.60 8.00 9.13
N ALA A 471 1.69 7.23 9.08
CA ALA A 471 1.91 6.20 8.07
C ALA A 471 2.35 4.87 8.69
N CYS A 472 1.48 3.87 8.66
CA CYS A 472 1.81 2.51 9.06
C CYS A 472 2.53 1.78 7.92
N GLY A 473 3.75 1.34 8.15
CA GLY A 473 4.38 0.30 7.33
C GLY A 473 3.88 -1.08 7.73
N TRP A 474 4.44 -2.14 7.14
CA TRP A 474 3.94 -3.49 7.40
C TRP A 474 4.10 -3.91 8.87
N TRP A 475 5.20 -3.48 9.51
CA TRP A 475 5.61 -3.87 10.87
C TRP A 475 6.07 -2.70 11.75
N HIS A 476 5.81 -1.46 11.33
CA HIS A 476 6.18 -0.23 12.04
C HIS A 476 5.16 0.88 11.77
N THR A 477 5.27 1.99 12.50
CA THR A 477 4.48 3.20 12.27
C THR A 477 5.40 4.41 12.30
N LEU A 478 5.15 5.33 11.37
CA LEU A 478 5.78 6.65 11.28
C LEU A 478 4.73 7.73 11.57
N LEU A 479 5.17 8.84 12.18
CA LEU A 479 4.31 9.97 12.50
C LEU A 479 5.04 11.27 12.18
N LEU A 480 4.44 12.10 11.33
CA LEU A 480 4.83 13.49 11.15
C LEU A 480 4.07 14.36 12.16
N VAL A 481 4.81 15.15 12.93
CA VAL A 481 4.28 16.10 13.92
C VAL A 481 4.87 17.48 13.66
N ASP A 482 4.16 18.53 14.04
CA ASP A 482 4.78 19.82 14.32
C ASP A 482 5.15 19.86 15.80
N LYS A 483 6.27 20.49 16.16
CA LYS A 483 6.55 20.86 17.55
C LYS A 483 5.54 21.89 18.07
N THR A 484 5.28 21.88 19.37
CA THR A 484 4.60 22.98 20.08
C THR A 484 5.52 23.49 21.18
N ASP A 485 5.65 24.81 21.30
CA ASP A 485 6.46 25.46 22.34
C ASP A 485 5.87 25.34 23.77
#